data_AF-A0A7X2I1Y7-F1
#
_entry.id   AF-A0A7X2I1Y7-F1
#
_cell.length_a   1.000
_cell.length_b   1.000
_cell.length_c   1.000
_cell.angle_alpha   90.00
_cell.angle_beta   90.00
_cell.angle_gamma   90.00
#
_symmetry.space_group_name_H-M   'P 1'
#
loop_
_entity.id
_entity.type
_entity.pdbx_description
1 polymer ?
#
loop_
_entity_poly.entity_id
_entity_poly.type
_entity_poly.pdbx_seq_one_letter_code
_entity_poly.pdbx_strand_id
1 'polypeptide(L)'
;MTDQATPKPKLVRWIIGLPVAMFAILMLISQLLFNASPDKETQWVERETIRLCWKEREKGPKEGTPAQFTEGQCEKLEFDFKTRWGMNP
;
A
#
# COMPACT_ATOMS: atom_id res chain seq x y z
N MET A 1 -0.01 25.10 -50.95
CA MET A 1 -1.30 24.38 -50.97
C MET A 1 -1.31 23.51 -49.73
N THR A 2 -2.03 23.91 -48.69
CA THR A 2 -2.08 23.19 -47.41
C THR A 2 -3.08 22.04 -47.54
N ASP A 3 -2.55 20.82 -47.64
CA ASP A 3 -3.33 19.59 -47.63
C ASP A 3 -3.88 19.37 -46.21
N GLN A 4 -5.09 19.88 -45.96
CA GLN A 4 -5.81 19.62 -44.72
C GLN A 4 -6.43 18.23 -44.82
N ALA A 5 -5.68 17.21 -44.40
CA ALA A 5 -6.17 15.85 -44.25
C ALA A 5 -7.33 15.87 -43.24
N THR A 6 -8.57 15.76 -43.73
CA THR A 6 -9.76 15.66 -42.88
C THR A 6 -9.62 14.42 -42.00
N PRO A 7 -9.51 14.56 -40.66
CA PRO A 7 -9.30 13.41 -39.80
C PRO A 7 -10.53 12.50 -39.88
N LYS A 8 -10.33 11.28 -40.38
CA LYS A 8 -11.39 10.27 -40.43
C LYS A 8 -11.90 10.04 -39.00
N PRO A 9 -13.17 10.36 -38.68
CA PRO A 9 -13.65 10.40 -37.28
C PRO A 9 -13.55 9.04 -36.58
N LYS A 10 -13.58 7.95 -37.35
CA LYS A 10 -13.36 6.59 -36.85
C LYS A 10 -11.91 6.35 -36.36
N LEU A 11 -10.92 6.98 -37.00
CA LEU A 11 -9.50 6.85 -36.64
C LEU A 11 -9.20 7.58 -35.34
N VAL A 12 -9.71 8.81 -35.19
CA VAL A 12 -9.55 9.62 -33.96
C VAL A 12 -10.20 8.93 -32.77
N ARG A 13 -11.40 8.35 -32.97
CA ARG A 13 -12.09 7.57 -31.94
C ARG A 13 -11.31 6.33 -31.50
N TRP A 14 -10.55 5.70 -32.40
CA TRP A 14 -9.72 4.54 -32.08
C TRP A 14 -8.42 4.93 -31.37
N ILE A 15 -7.76 6.00 -31.81
CA ILE A 15 -6.53 6.53 -31.21
C ILE A 15 -6.75 6.97 -29.77
N ILE A 16 -7.92 7.54 -29.45
CA ILE A 16 -8.25 7.97 -28.09
C ILE A 16 -8.92 6.84 -27.30
N GLY A 17 -9.81 6.07 -27.94
CA GLY A 17 -10.55 5.00 -27.28
C GLY A 17 -9.66 3.86 -26.79
N LEU A 18 -8.63 3.48 -27.56
CA LEU A 18 -7.72 2.39 -27.21
C LEU A 18 -6.92 2.65 -25.92
N PRO A 19 -6.18 3.78 -25.75
CA PRO A 19 -5.44 4.04 -24.52
C PRO A 19 -6.37 4.22 -23.31
N VAL A 20 -7.53 4.84 -23.48
CA VAL A 20 -8.52 5.00 -22.40
C VAL A 20 -9.07 3.64 -21.95
N ALA A 21 -9.42 2.76 -22.89
CA ALA A 21 -9.88 1.41 -22.57
C ALA A 21 -8.78 0.58 -21.90
N MET A 22 -7.54 0.66 -22.41
CA MET A 22 -6.39 -0.02 -21.81
C MET A 22 -6.14 0.47 -20.37
N PHE A 23 -6.20 1.77 -20.13
CA PHE A 23 -6.06 2.35 -18.80
C PHE A 23 -7.16 1.87 -17.83
N ALA A 24 -8.41 1.83 -18.28
CA ALA A 24 -9.51 1.31 -17.48
C ALA A 24 -9.31 -0.17 -17.11
N ILE A 25 -8.82 -0.99 -18.05
CA ILE A 25 -8.49 -2.40 -17.80
C ILE A 25 -7.39 -2.53 -16.74
N LEU A 26 -6.31 -1.73 -16.86
CA LEU A 26 -5.22 -1.73 -15.88
C LEU A 26 -5.70 -1.32 -14.47
N MET A 27 -6.61 -0.35 -14.38
CA MET A 27 -7.22 0.05 -13.12
C MET A 27 -8.05 -1.08 -12.48
N LEU A 28 -8.82 -1.82 -13.29
CA LEU A 28 -9.60 -2.97 -12.80
C LEU A 28 -8.70 -4.12 -12.33
N ILE A 29 -7.63 -4.41 -13.06
CA ILE A 29 -6.63 -5.42 -12.66
C ILE A 29 -5.97 -5.03 -11.34
N SER A 30 -5.58 -3.76 -11.20
CA SER A 30 -5.03 -3.23 -9.96
C SER A 30 -5.97 -3.47 -8.78
N GLN A 31 -7.24 -3.07 -8.90
CA GLN A 31 -8.24 -3.28 -7.83
C GLN A 31 -8.41 -4.76 -7.45
N LEU A 32 -8.38 -5.67 -8.43
CA LEU A 32 -8.45 -7.11 -8.19
C LEU A 32 -7.24 -7.63 -7.42
N LEU A 33 -6.03 -7.18 -7.78
CA LEU A 33 -4.79 -7.60 -7.12
C LEU A 33 -4.67 -7.03 -5.69
N PHE A 34 -5.01 -5.75 -5.50
CA PHE A 34 -4.96 -5.11 -4.17
C PHE A 34 -6.03 -5.65 -3.21
N ASN A 35 -7.24 -5.96 -3.68
CA ASN A 35 -8.28 -6.55 -2.83
C ASN A 35 -8.00 -8.02 -2.47
N ALA A 36 -7.18 -8.73 -3.24
CA ALA A 36 -6.88 -10.14 -3.01
C ALA A 36 -5.71 -10.39 -2.03
N SER A 37 -4.92 -9.36 -1.67
CA SER A 37 -3.78 -9.52 -0.75
C SER A 37 -3.68 -8.46 0.36
N PRO A 38 -4.79 -8.02 0.99
CA PRO A 38 -4.70 -7.12 2.15
C PRO A 38 -3.93 -7.76 3.31
N ASP A 39 -3.97 -9.09 3.41
CA ASP A 39 -3.38 -9.82 4.53
C ASP A 39 -1.85 -9.71 4.58
N LYS A 40 -1.17 -9.69 3.42
CA LYS A 40 0.30 -9.61 3.40
C LYS A 40 0.82 -8.23 3.76
N GLU A 41 0.15 -7.19 3.28
CA GLU A 41 0.53 -5.82 3.62
C GLU A 41 0.20 -5.49 5.07
N THR A 42 -0.98 -5.87 5.55
CA THR A 42 -1.36 -5.67 6.95
C THR A 42 -0.44 -6.43 7.89
N GLN A 43 -0.12 -7.69 7.57
CA GLN A 43 0.87 -8.47 8.30
C GLN A 43 2.25 -7.81 8.29
N TRP A 44 2.71 -7.29 7.15
CA TRP A 44 4.00 -6.60 7.06
C TRP A 44 4.02 -5.31 7.90
N VAL A 45 2.97 -4.49 7.82
CA VAL A 45 2.84 -3.25 8.60
C VAL A 45 2.81 -3.54 10.10
N GLU A 46 2.04 -4.54 10.54
CA GLU A 46 1.98 -4.90 11.96
C GLU A 46 3.31 -5.44 12.48
N ARG A 47 3.99 -6.28 11.70
CA ARG A 47 5.35 -6.77 12.00
C ARG A 47 6.35 -5.61 12.14
N GLU A 48 6.33 -4.67 11.20
CA GLU A 48 7.27 -3.53 11.21
C GLU A 48 6.97 -2.57 12.37
N THR A 49 5.69 -2.43 12.74
CA THR A 49 5.28 -1.63 13.91
C THR A 49 5.84 -2.21 15.21
N ILE A 50 5.79 -3.54 15.38
CA ILE A 50 6.39 -4.22 16.53
C ILE A 50 7.91 -4.02 16.56
N ARG A 51 8.57 -4.19 15.40
CA ARG A 51 10.02 -3.97 15.26
C ARG A 51 10.42 -2.55 15.63
N LEU A 52 9.63 -1.55 15.22
CA LEU A 52 9.84 -0.15 15.58
C LEU A 52 9.63 0.08 17.08
N CYS A 53 8.62 -0.54 17.68
CA CYS A 53 8.35 -0.44 19.11
C CYS A 53 9.58 -0.86 19.95
N TRP A 54 10.14 -2.04 19.66
CA TRP A 54 11.34 -2.53 20.33
C TRP A 54 12.56 -1.65 20.06
N LYS A 55 12.73 -1.21 18.82
CA LYS A 55 13.85 -0.34 18.44
C LYS A 55 13.82 1.00 19.18
N GLU A 56 12.65 1.57 19.42
CA GLU A 56 12.52 2.82 20.19
C GLU A 56 12.65 2.57 21.70
N ARG A 57 12.19 1.42 22.21
CA ARG A 57 12.43 1.01 23.61
C ARG A 57 13.91 0.79 23.91
N GLU A 58 14.65 0.15 23.02
CA GLU A 58 16.10 -0.08 23.15
C GLU A 58 16.90 1.22 23.12
N LYS A 59 16.51 2.16 22.25
CA LYS A 59 17.15 3.48 22.19
C LYS A 59 16.85 4.36 23.40
N GLY A 60 15.74 4.11 24.09
CA GLY A 60 15.24 4.96 25.16
C GLY A 60 14.67 6.29 24.63
N PRO A 61 13.88 7.01 25.46
CA PRO A 61 13.35 8.30 25.09
C PRO A 61 14.50 9.30 24.86
N LYS A 62 14.50 9.97 23.70
CA LYS A 62 15.42 11.08 23.45
C LYS A 62 15.05 12.25 24.34
N GLU A 63 16.05 12.98 24.83
CA GLU A 63 15.83 14.19 25.63
C GLU A 63 14.83 15.13 24.93
N GLY A 64 13.77 15.50 25.64
CA GLY A 64 12.72 16.41 25.15
C GLY A 64 11.66 15.80 24.24
N THR A 65 11.68 14.49 23.96
CA THR A 65 10.62 13.81 23.18
C THR A 65 9.86 12.82 24.07
N PRO A 66 8.52 12.89 24.16
CA PRO A 66 7.75 11.88 24.88
C PRO A 66 7.93 10.52 24.21
N ALA A 67 8.03 9.46 25.03
CA ALA A 67 8.09 8.10 24.51
C ALA A 67 6.84 7.81 23.66
N GLN A 68 7.05 7.36 22.41
CA GLN A 68 5.94 7.03 21.50
C GLN A 68 5.20 5.76 21.93
N PHE A 69 5.83 4.92 22.76
CA PHE A 69 5.29 3.66 23.25
C PHE A 69 5.39 3.59 24.78
N THR A 70 4.29 3.20 25.42
CA THR A 70 4.23 2.93 26.86
C THR A 70 4.85 1.58 27.18
N GLU A 71 5.17 1.35 28.45
CA GLU A 71 5.57 0.04 28.94
C GLU A 71 4.45 -0.99 28.72
N GLY A 72 4.78 -2.20 28.24
CA GLY A 72 3.81 -3.25 27.95
C GLY A 72 3.09 -3.14 26.59
N GLN A 73 3.27 -2.05 25.84
CA GLN A 73 2.63 -1.90 24.51
C GLN A 73 3.26 -2.78 23.44
N CYS A 74 4.58 -2.97 23.46
CA CYS A 74 5.26 -3.81 22.48
C CYS A 74 4.83 -5.28 22.65
N GLU A 75 4.79 -5.76 23.90
CA GLU A 75 4.36 -7.12 24.26
C GLU A 75 2.89 -7.37 23.89
N LYS A 76 2.04 -6.35 24.06
CA LYS A 76 0.64 -6.42 23.63
C LYS A 76 0.51 -6.52 22.10
N LEU A 77 1.27 -5.71 21.36
CA LEU A 77 1.29 -5.77 19.90
C LEU A 77 1.79 -7.13 19.39
N GLU A 78 2.81 -7.71 20.03
CA GLU A 78 3.28 -9.06 19.71
C GLU A 78 2.22 -10.13 19.96
N PHE A 79 1.51 -10.03 21.09
CA PHE A 79 0.43 -10.96 21.41
C PHE A 79 -0.73 -10.85 20.41
N ASP A 80 -1.11 -9.63 20.05
CA ASP A 80 -2.18 -9.38 19.08
C ASP A 80 -1.78 -9.90 17.68
N PHE A 81 -0.52 -9.69 17.27
CA PHE A 81 0.02 -10.22 16.02
C PHE A 81 0.03 -11.75 15.98
N LYS A 82 0.49 -12.39 17.06
CA LYS A 82 0.52 -13.85 17.17
C LYS A 82 -0.89 -14.44 17.18
N THR A 83 -1.83 -13.79 17.86
CA THR A 83 -3.23 -14.19 17.90
C THR A 83 -3.88 -14.07 16.51
N ARG A 84 -3.54 -13.03 15.75
CA ARG A 84 -4.11 -12.75 14.42
C ARG A 84 -3.51 -13.63 13.32
N TRP A 85 -2.20 -13.84 13.31
CA TRP A 85 -1.49 -14.49 12.20
C TRP A 85 -0.95 -15.88 12.52
N GLY A 86 -1.00 -16.32 13.78
CA GLY A 86 -0.52 -17.63 14.20
C GLY A 86 1.01 -17.80 14.12
N MET A 87 1.75 -16.70 13.94
CA MET A 87 3.21 -16.70 13.84
C MET A 87 3.83 -15.56 14.65
N ASN A 88 5.12 -15.72 14.98
CA ASN A 88 5.86 -14.66 15.66
C ASN A 88 6.22 -13.54 14.66
N PRO A 89 6.25 -12.28 15.12
CA PRO A 89 6.63 -11.11 14.33
C PRO A 89 8.12 -11.08 13.95
#